data_AF-A0A076EVZ7-F1
#
_entry.id   AF-A0A076EVZ7-F1
#
_cell.length_a   1.000
_cell.length_b   1.000
_cell.length_c   1.000
_cell.angle_alpha   90.00
_cell.angle_beta   90.00
_cell.angle_gamma   90.00
#
_symmetry.space_group_name_H-M   'P 1'
#
loop_
_entity.id
_entity.type
_entity.pdbx_description
1 polymer ?
#
loop_
_entity_poly.entity_id
_entity_poly.type
_entity_poly.pdbx_seq_one_letter_code
_entity_poly.pdbx_strand_id
1 'polypeptide(L)'
;MTEERVDTCDLLCLDLPHAEQIRATLPPLRQVEPAAAAARALSDPTRLTIATALYSGGELCVCDMAWVVGQAQNLVSHHLRQLKIADLVSSRRHGRLVMYALTDRGHGLVRAVLGDELTSATTGPENSNDIADVSRG
;
A
#
# COMPACT_ATOMS: atom_id res chain seq x y z
N MET A 1 36.37 25.10 -22.65
CA MET A 1 35.09 25.53 -23.26
C MET A 1 34.13 25.76 -22.12
N THR A 2 33.92 27.04 -21.83
CA THR A 2 33.24 27.57 -20.65
C THR A 2 31.75 27.24 -20.69
N GLU A 3 31.24 26.65 -19.60
CA GLU A 3 29.81 26.60 -19.29
C GLU A 3 29.30 28.04 -19.15
N GLU A 4 28.57 28.53 -20.15
CA GLU A 4 27.72 29.70 -19.98
C GLU A 4 26.42 29.26 -19.29
N ARG A 5 26.42 29.31 -17.96
CA ARG A 5 25.19 29.42 -17.19
C ARG A 5 24.68 30.85 -17.33
N VAL A 6 23.68 31.04 -18.18
CA VAL A 6 22.95 32.32 -18.27
C VAL A 6 22.01 32.39 -17.06
N ASP A 7 22.41 33.16 -16.05
CA ASP A 7 21.58 33.48 -14.89
C ASP A 7 20.57 34.60 -15.21
N THR A 8 19.46 34.55 -14.48
CA THR A 8 18.46 35.61 -14.19
C THR A 8 17.45 36.00 -15.28
N CYS A 9 16.20 35.56 -15.05
CA CYS A 9 15.00 36.12 -15.64
C CYS A 9 14.31 37.03 -14.61
N ASP A 10 14.03 38.28 -15.00
CA ASP A 10 13.31 39.26 -14.16
C ASP A 10 11.77 39.08 -14.18
N LEU A 11 11.23 37.99 -14.73
CA LEU A 11 9.81 37.67 -14.48
C LEU A 11 9.43 36.18 -14.47
N LEU A 12 10.24 35.25 -14.99
CA LEU A 12 10.10 33.79 -14.78
C LEU A 12 11.38 33.05 -15.23
N CYS A 13 12.22 32.63 -14.29
CA CYS A 13 13.40 31.78 -14.56
C CYS A 13 12.96 30.37 -14.98
N LEU A 14 12.54 30.20 -16.23
CA LEU A 14 12.19 28.91 -16.81
C LEU A 14 13.27 28.46 -17.78
N ASP A 15 13.87 27.30 -17.51
CA ASP A 15 14.55 26.50 -18.53
C ASP A 15 13.49 25.89 -19.45
N LEU A 16 13.09 26.67 -20.46
CA LEU A 16 12.01 26.30 -21.37
C LEU A 16 12.30 25.00 -22.14
N PRO A 17 13.48 24.78 -22.75
CA PRO A 17 13.79 23.51 -23.40
C PRO A 17 13.61 22.29 -22.49
N HIS A 18 14.10 22.37 -21.25
CA HIS A 18 13.94 21.28 -20.29
C HIS A 18 12.47 21.06 -19.89
N ALA A 19 11.74 22.15 -19.59
CA ALA A 19 10.35 22.09 -19.18
C ALA A 19 9.43 21.51 -20.27
N GLU A 20 9.65 21.88 -21.53
CA GLU A 20 8.88 21.35 -22.65
C GLU A 20 9.17 19.87 -22.90
N GLN A 21 10.43 19.44 -22.72
CA GLN A 21 10.80 18.03 -22.80
C GLN A 21 10.04 17.20 -21.77
N ILE A 22 10.02 17.63 -20.50
CA ILE A 22 9.24 16.94 -19.45
C ILE A 22 7.76 16.93 -19.80
N ARG A 23 7.18 18.09 -20.17
CA ARG A 23 5.76 18.22 -20.53
C ARG A 23 5.35 17.24 -21.62
N ALA A 24 6.21 17.01 -22.62
CA ALA A 24 5.95 16.07 -23.70
C ALA A 24 5.93 14.60 -23.27
N THR A 25 6.59 14.25 -22.16
CA THR A 25 6.62 12.88 -21.61
C THR A 25 5.48 12.57 -20.64
N LEU A 26 4.78 13.59 -20.13
CA LEU A 26 3.74 13.40 -19.12
C LEU A 26 2.51 12.71 -19.71
N PRO A 27 1.95 11.69 -19.02
CA PRO A 27 0.68 11.12 -19.41
C PRO A 27 -0.45 12.15 -19.27
N PRO A 28 -1.48 12.11 -20.14
CA PRO A 28 -2.65 12.97 -20.00
C PRO A 28 -3.42 12.67 -18.70
N LEU A 29 -4.13 13.67 -18.16
CA LEU A 29 -4.84 13.57 -16.87
C LEU A 29 -5.73 12.32 -16.75
N ARG A 30 -6.49 11.99 -17.79
CA ARG A 30 -7.35 10.79 -17.85
C ARG A 30 -6.61 9.47 -17.58
N GLN A 31 -5.30 9.40 -17.84
CA GLN A 31 -4.49 8.21 -17.58
C GLN A 31 -4.00 8.16 -16.11
N VAL A 32 -3.84 9.31 -15.45
CA VAL A 32 -3.41 9.37 -14.04
C VAL A 32 -4.59 9.43 -13.06
N GLU A 33 -5.77 9.85 -13.51
CA GLU A 33 -6.99 9.92 -12.69
C GLU A 33 -7.33 8.60 -11.98
N PRO A 34 -7.28 7.42 -12.64
CA PRO A 34 -7.49 6.16 -11.94
C PRO A 34 -6.45 5.92 -10.84
N ALA A 35 -5.17 6.22 -11.11
CA ALA A 35 -4.08 6.09 -10.13
C ALA A 35 -4.31 6.97 -8.90
N ALA A 36 -4.66 8.24 -9.13
CA ALA A 36 -5.00 9.19 -8.08
C ALA A 36 -6.23 8.76 -7.27
N ALA A 37 -7.28 8.24 -7.93
CA ALA A 37 -8.48 7.73 -7.24
C ALA A 37 -8.15 6.55 -6.32
N ALA A 38 -7.30 5.62 -6.78
CA ALA A 38 -6.85 4.50 -5.96
C ALA A 38 -5.98 4.97 -4.78
N ALA A 39 -5.04 5.89 -5.00
CA ALA A 39 -4.24 6.46 -3.92
C ALA A 39 -5.13 7.19 -2.88
N ARG A 40 -6.14 7.93 -3.34
CA ARG A 40 -7.14 8.58 -2.47
C ARG A 40 -7.99 7.57 -1.70
N ALA A 41 -8.31 6.43 -2.31
CA ALA A 41 -8.96 5.36 -1.59
C ALA A 41 -8.03 4.81 -0.50
N LEU A 42 -6.72 4.68 -0.72
CA LEU A 42 -5.79 4.18 0.30
C LEU A 42 -5.46 5.21 1.40
N SER A 43 -5.60 6.51 1.16
CA SER A 43 -5.10 7.58 2.04
C SER A 43 -5.84 7.77 3.38
N ASP A 44 -6.73 6.85 3.76
CA ASP A 44 -7.44 6.87 5.04
C ASP A 44 -6.70 5.98 6.04
N PRO A 45 -6.49 6.42 7.29
CA PRO A 45 -5.70 5.66 8.26
C PRO A 45 -6.21 4.24 8.47
N THR A 46 -7.53 4.03 8.61
CA THR A 46 -8.10 2.70 8.82
C THR A 46 -7.92 1.80 7.60
N ARG A 47 -8.12 2.35 6.40
CA ARG A 47 -7.92 1.60 5.14
C ARG A 47 -6.45 1.27 4.90
N LEU A 48 -5.54 2.18 5.24
CA LEU A 48 -4.11 1.90 5.17
C LEU A 48 -3.74 0.77 6.15
N THR A 49 -4.20 0.81 7.40
CA THR A 49 -3.98 -0.29 8.36
C THR A 49 -4.53 -1.62 7.87
N ILE A 50 -5.74 -1.64 7.30
CA ILE A 50 -6.32 -2.84 6.67
C ILE A 50 -5.45 -3.35 5.53
N ALA A 51 -4.99 -2.47 4.65
CA ALA A 51 -4.14 -2.84 3.52
C ALA A 51 -2.77 -3.37 3.99
N THR A 52 -2.18 -2.80 5.04
CA THR A 52 -0.95 -3.29 5.67
C THR A 52 -1.12 -4.68 6.27
N ALA A 53 -2.25 -4.93 6.94
CA ALA A 53 -2.58 -6.25 7.48
C ALA A 53 -2.69 -7.29 6.37
N LEU A 54 -3.32 -6.96 5.25
CA LEU A 54 -3.41 -7.83 4.07
C LEU A 54 -2.05 -8.01 3.37
N TYR A 55 -1.21 -6.96 3.34
CA TYR A 55 0.13 -7.05 2.79
C TYR A 55 0.99 -8.06 3.54
N SER A 56 0.87 -8.09 4.88
CA SER A 56 1.67 -8.96 5.75
C SER A 56 1.06 -10.36 5.89
N GLY A 57 -0.27 -10.46 5.94
CA GLY A 57 -1.00 -11.71 6.20
C GLY A 57 -1.47 -12.46 4.94
N GLY A 58 -1.31 -11.88 3.74
CA GLY A 58 -1.75 -12.46 2.48
C GLY A 58 -3.27 -12.41 2.28
N GLU A 59 -3.99 -13.34 2.91
CA GLU A 59 -5.45 -13.44 2.81
C GLU A 59 -6.13 -13.50 4.19
N LEU A 60 -7.10 -12.62 4.42
CA LEU A 60 -7.83 -12.53 5.70
C LEU A 60 -9.34 -12.45 5.47
N CYS A 61 -10.12 -13.06 6.36
CA CYS A 61 -11.56 -12.84 6.38
C CYS A 61 -11.91 -11.56 7.16
N VAL A 62 -13.15 -11.08 7.05
CA VAL A 62 -13.60 -9.87 7.77
C VAL A 62 -13.49 -10.02 9.29
N CYS A 63 -13.66 -11.23 9.84
CA CYS A 63 -13.57 -11.49 11.27
C CYS A 63 -12.14 -11.36 11.76
N ASP A 64 -11.18 -12.00 11.07
CA ASP A 64 -9.76 -11.91 11.39
C ASP A 64 -9.29 -10.47 11.28
N MET A 65 -9.71 -9.77 10.23
CA MET A 65 -9.32 -8.40 9.99
C MET A 65 -9.88 -7.44 11.04
N ALA A 66 -11.14 -7.60 11.44
CA ALA A 66 -11.73 -6.85 12.55
C ALA A 66 -10.96 -7.05 13.86
N TRP A 67 -10.47 -8.27 14.10
CA TRP A 67 -9.60 -8.53 15.24
C TRP A 67 -8.25 -7.81 15.05
N VAL A 68 -7.53 -8.07 13.96
CA VAL A 68 -6.20 -7.46 13.69
C VAL A 68 -6.21 -5.93 13.80
N VAL A 69 -7.23 -5.26 13.24
CA VAL A 69 -7.31 -3.79 13.26
C VAL A 69 -7.99 -3.23 14.50
N GLY A 70 -8.55 -4.07 15.37
CA GLY A 70 -9.27 -3.65 16.58
C GLY A 70 -10.51 -2.79 16.30
N GLN A 71 -11.23 -3.07 15.20
CA GLN A 71 -12.40 -2.30 14.76
C GLN A 71 -13.62 -3.22 14.58
N ALA A 72 -14.82 -2.63 14.63
CA ALA A 72 -16.06 -3.38 14.43
C ALA A 72 -16.16 -3.94 12.99
N GLN A 73 -16.70 -5.16 12.83
CA GLN A 73 -16.79 -5.85 11.54
C GLN A 73 -17.58 -5.06 10.48
N ASN A 74 -18.60 -4.32 10.88
CA ASN A 74 -19.38 -3.48 9.95
C ASN A 74 -18.53 -2.36 9.34
N LEU A 75 -17.66 -1.74 10.14
CA LEU A 75 -16.74 -0.70 9.70
C LEU A 75 -15.64 -1.27 8.80
N VAL A 76 -15.05 -2.41 9.19
CA VAL A 76 -14.06 -3.12 8.35
C VAL A 76 -14.66 -3.53 7.01
N SER A 77 -15.88 -4.08 7.00
CA SER A 77 -16.59 -4.43 5.77
C SER A 77 -16.85 -3.22 4.87
N HIS A 78 -17.22 -2.08 5.47
CA HIS A 78 -17.37 -0.82 4.74
C HIS A 78 -16.04 -0.40 4.07
N HIS A 79 -14.94 -0.41 4.81
CA HIS A 79 -13.62 -0.07 4.31
C HIS A 79 -13.12 -1.02 3.21
N LEU A 80 -13.29 -2.33 3.40
CA LEU A 80 -12.97 -3.34 2.38
C LEU A 80 -13.76 -3.15 1.10
N ARG A 81 -15.03 -2.75 1.19
CA ARG A 81 -15.83 -2.41 0.02
C ARG A 81 -15.27 -1.21 -0.74
N GLN A 82 -14.86 -0.15 -0.03
CA GLN A 82 -14.24 1.03 -0.66
C GLN A 82 -12.93 0.67 -1.35
N LEU A 83 -12.08 -0.12 -0.69
CA LEU A 83 -10.82 -0.61 -1.27
C LEU A 83 -11.06 -1.50 -2.49
N LYS A 84 -12.10 -2.34 -2.47
CA LYS A 84 -12.49 -3.17 -3.61
C LYS A 84 -13.00 -2.35 -4.80
N ILE A 85 -13.80 -1.31 -4.56
CA ILE A 85 -14.25 -0.38 -5.61
C ILE A 85 -13.04 0.31 -6.27
N ALA A 86 -12.00 0.59 -5.48
CA ALA A 86 -10.76 1.19 -5.96
C ALA A 86 -9.75 0.19 -6.56
N ASP A 87 -10.12 -1.08 -6.74
CA ASP A 87 -9.26 -2.14 -7.28
C ASP A 87 -7.96 -2.38 -6.48
N LEU A 88 -8.00 -2.11 -5.18
CA LEU A 88 -6.86 -2.34 -4.28
C LEU A 88 -6.92 -3.71 -3.60
N VAL A 89 -8.12 -4.27 -3.48
CA VAL A 89 -8.38 -5.52 -2.77
C VAL A 89 -9.34 -6.37 -3.59
N SER A 90 -9.02 -7.65 -3.73
CA SER A 90 -9.89 -8.66 -4.31
C SER A 90 -10.58 -9.49 -3.22
N SER A 91 -11.63 -10.22 -3.59
CA SER A 91 -12.32 -11.10 -2.65
C SER A 91 -12.68 -12.42 -3.29
N ARG A 92 -12.46 -13.53 -2.59
CA ARG A 92 -12.88 -14.87 -3.02
C ARG A 92 -13.71 -15.56 -1.94
N ARG A 93 -14.65 -16.42 -2.34
CA ARG A 93 -15.38 -17.26 -1.39
C ARG A 93 -14.55 -18.51 -1.07
N HIS A 94 -14.42 -18.81 0.22
CA HIS A 94 -13.80 -20.02 0.71
C HIS A 94 -14.75 -20.69 1.72
N GLY A 95 -15.53 -21.65 1.23
CA GLY A 95 -16.64 -22.24 1.98
C GLY A 95 -17.70 -21.20 2.33
N ARG A 96 -17.91 -20.96 3.63
CA ARG A 96 -18.85 -19.94 4.14
C ARG A 96 -18.21 -18.56 4.34
N LEU A 97 -16.90 -18.46 4.20
CA LEU A 97 -16.15 -17.23 4.45
C LEU A 97 -15.87 -16.49 3.13
N VAL A 98 -15.72 -15.18 3.24
CA VAL A 98 -15.16 -14.33 2.18
C VAL A 98 -13.77 -13.93 2.61
N MET A 99 -12.77 -14.34 1.83
CA MET A 99 -11.36 -13.99 2.02
C MET A 99 -11.04 -12.78 1.15
N TYR A 100 -10.27 -11.85 1.70
CA TYR A 100 -9.79 -10.66 1.01
C TYR A 100 -8.28 -10.73 0.85
N ALA A 101 -7.77 -10.24 -0.28
CA ALA A 101 -6.35 -10.21 -0.62
C ALA A 101 -6.04 -8.89 -1.35
N LEU A 102 -4.82 -8.37 -1.22
CA LEU A 102 -4.40 -7.24 -2.06
C LEU A 102 -4.36 -7.67 -3.55
N THR A 103 -4.66 -6.73 -4.43
CA THR A 103 -4.34 -6.85 -5.86
C THR A 103 -2.87 -6.48 -6.09
N ASP A 104 -2.32 -6.74 -7.28
CA ASP A 104 -0.97 -6.27 -7.64
C ASP A 104 -0.83 -4.76 -7.47
N ARG A 105 -1.88 -4.03 -7.82
CA ARG A 105 -1.99 -2.59 -7.63
C ARG A 105 -2.00 -2.21 -6.14
N GLY A 106 -2.76 -2.92 -5.33
CA GLY A 106 -2.78 -2.77 -3.87
C GLY A 106 -1.38 -2.97 -3.28
N HIS A 107 -0.69 -4.05 -3.65
CA HIS A 107 0.69 -4.30 -3.23
C HIS A 107 1.63 -3.17 -3.63
N GLY A 108 1.57 -2.72 -4.89
CA GLY A 108 2.40 -1.63 -5.39
C GLY A 108 2.20 -0.32 -4.63
N LEU A 109 0.95 0.05 -4.34
CA LEU A 109 0.62 1.27 -3.60
C LEU A 109 1.00 1.19 -2.12
N VAL A 110 0.72 0.08 -1.44
CA VAL A 110 1.13 -0.11 -0.04
C VAL A 110 2.65 -0.01 0.09
N ARG A 111 3.39 -0.67 -0.80
CA ARG A 111 4.86 -0.58 -0.84
C ARG A 111 5.34 0.85 -1.08
N ALA A 112 4.72 1.58 -2.02
CA ALA A 112 5.11 2.96 -2.31
C ALA A 112 4.88 3.92 -1.13
N VAL A 113 3.88 3.65 -0.27
CA VAL A 113 3.55 4.51 0.88
C VAL A 113 4.33 4.14 2.14
N LEU A 114 4.54 2.85 2.41
CA LEU A 114 5.17 2.38 3.65
C LEU A 114 6.67 2.11 3.52
N GLY A 115 7.19 2.01 2.30
CA GLY A 115 8.57 1.61 2.03
C GLY A 115 8.84 0.12 2.30
N ASP A 116 10.04 -0.33 1.93
CA ASP A 116 10.45 -1.74 2.03
C ASP A 116 10.81 -2.16 3.48
N GLU A 117 11.15 -1.21 4.35
CA GLU A 117 11.59 -1.50 5.73
C GLU A 117 10.42 -1.81 6.67
N LEU A 118 9.26 -1.17 6.48
CA LEU A 118 8.09 -1.38 7.33
C LEU A 118 7.34 -2.67 6.98
N THR A 119 7.57 -3.19 5.78
CA THR A 119 6.88 -4.37 5.21
C THR A 119 7.63 -5.69 5.44
N SER A 120 8.91 -5.63 5.85
CA SER A 120 9.77 -6.79 6.16
C SER A 120 9.81 -7.16 7.65
N ALA A 121 9.25 -6.32 8.53
CA ALA A 121 9.41 -6.43 9.99
C ALA A 121 8.57 -7.52 10.70
N THR A 122 7.89 -8.42 10.00
CA THR A 122 7.12 -9.51 10.66
C THR A 122 7.53 -10.89 10.14
N THR A 123 8.79 -11.26 10.35
CA THR A 123 9.14 -12.69 10.53
C THR A 123 9.10 -12.93 12.04
N GLY A 124 8.05 -13.59 12.53
CA GLY A 124 7.81 -13.83 13.95
C GLY A 124 8.91 -14.69 14.62
N PRO A 125 8.93 -14.73 15.96
CA PRO A 125 10.02 -15.29 16.74
C PRO A 125 10.08 -16.81 16.61
N GLU A 126 11.29 -17.33 16.43
CA GLU A 126 11.65 -18.72 16.63
C GLU A 126 11.38 -19.14 18.08
N ASN A 127 10.23 -19.75 18.30
CA ASN A 127 9.89 -20.38 19.57
C ASN A 127 10.62 -21.73 19.65
N SER A 128 11.89 -21.71 20.08
CA SER A 128 12.60 -22.92 20.52
C SER A 128 12.12 -23.26 21.93
N ASN A 129 11.05 -24.04 21.98
CA ASN A 129 10.59 -24.66 23.21
C ASN A 129 11.53 -25.82 23.52
N ASP A 130 12.59 -25.56 24.31
CA ASP A 130 13.46 -26.60 24.86
C ASP A 130 12.72 -27.30 26.01
N ILE A 131 11.93 -28.31 25.64
CA ILE A 131 11.49 -29.37 26.54
C ILE A 131 12.36 -30.60 26.23
N ALA A 132 13.42 -30.76 27.01
CA ALA A 132 14.07 -32.04 27.28
C ALA A 132 14.58 -31.97 28.73
N ASP A 133 13.82 -32.51 29.68
CA ASP A 133 14.13 -33.79 30.31
C ASP A 133 15.61 -33.94 30.73
N VAL A 134 15.89 -33.67 32.00
CA VAL A 134 16.88 -34.44 32.76
C VAL A 134 16.26 -34.79 34.11
N SER A 135 15.50 -35.87 34.10
CA SER A 135 15.51 -36.81 35.22
C SER A 135 16.94 -37.36 35.38
N ARG A 136 17.60 -37.11 36.52
CA ARG A 136 18.60 -37.97 37.20
C ARG A 136 19.34 -37.20 38.30
N GLY A 137 19.24 -37.68 39.54
CA GLY A 137 20.16 -37.36 40.64
C GLY A 137 19.47 -36.90 41.90
#